data_AF-A0A967CKT5-F1
#
_entry.id   AF-A0A967CKT5-F1
#
_cell.length_a   1.000
_cell.length_b   1.000
_cell.length_c   1.000
_cell.angle_alpha   90.00
_cell.angle_beta   90.00
_cell.angle_gamma   90.00
#
_symmetry.space_group_name_H-M   'P 1'
#
loop_
_entity.id
_entity.type
_entity.pdbx_description
1 polymer ?
#
loop_
_entity_poly.entity_id
_entity_poly.type
_entity_poly.pdbx_seq_one_letter_code
_entity_poly.pdbx_strand_id
1 'polypeptide(L)' 'LDGVPVGQITSGIYSPRLSCNIGMSMILKTHWDYGTALLVHTPDGIVRDAIVSKLPF' A
#
# COMPACT_ATOMS: atom_id res chain seq x y z
N LEU A 1 -12.77 -11.53 2.23
CA LEU A 1 -12.28 -11.80 0.86
C LEU A 1 -10.77 -11.73 0.98
N ASP A 2 -10.15 -12.83 1.36
CA ASP A 2 -8.72 -12.82 1.66
C ASP A 2 -7.99 -12.97 0.34
N GLY A 3 -7.44 -11.85 -0.15
CA GLY A 3 -6.55 -11.87 -1.31
C GLY A 3 -5.28 -12.66 -1.02
N VAL A 4 -4.45 -12.87 -2.04
CA VAL A 4 -3.14 -13.51 -1.85
C VAL A 4 -2.19 -12.50 -1.19
N PRO A 5 -1.51 -12.85 -0.08
CA PRO A 5 -0.51 -11.96 0.52
C PRO A 5 0.67 -11.76 -0.45
N VAL A 6 0.93 -10.51 -0.83
CA VAL A 6 2.01 -10.15 -1.78
C VAL A 6 3.17 -9.39 -1.15
N GLY A 7 3.09 -9.09 0.15
CA GLY A 7 4.14 -8.37 0.86
C GLY A 7 3.64 -7.69 2.12
N GLN A 8 4.40 -6.72 2.61
CA GLN A 8 4.14 -6.04 3.87
C GLN A 8 4.55 -4.56 3.83
N ILE A 9 3.76 -3.71 4.47
CA ILE A 9 4.11 -2.31 4.75
C ILE A 9 5.19 -2.27 5.84
N THR A 10 6.30 -1.60 5.58
CA THR A 10 7.41 -1.42 6.54
C THR A 10 7.28 -0.10 7.28
N SER A 11 6.75 0.94 6.63
CA SER A 11 6.44 2.23 7.25
C SER A 11 5.20 2.85 6.61
N GLY A 12 4.42 3.59 7.39
CA GLY A 12 3.21 4.25 6.92
C GLY A 12 2.90 5.50 7.73
N ILE A 13 2.46 6.56 7.05
CA ILE A 13 2.09 7.83 7.67
C ILE A 13 1.03 8.55 6.84
N TYR A 14 0.21 9.36 7.50
CA TYR A 14 -0.65 10.31 6.81
C TYR A 14 0.18 11.43 6.17
N SER A 15 -0.02 11.69 4.88
CA SER A 15 0.58 12.81 4.15
C SER A 15 -0.42 13.96 4.03
N PRO A 16 -0.24 15.08 4.76
CA PRO A 16 -1.11 16.24 4.59
C PRO A 16 -1.06 16.82 3.18
N ARG A 17 0.09 16.74 2.51
CA ARG A 17 0.27 17.21 1.12
C ARG A 17 -0.61 16.43 0.13
N LEU A 18 -0.73 15.12 0.33
CA LEU A 18 -1.51 14.25 -0.56
C LEU A 18 -2.92 13.97 -0.03
N SER A 19 -3.23 14.45 1.17
CA SER A 19 -4.49 14.22 1.87
C SER A 19 -4.88 12.74 1.98
N CYS A 20 -3.88 11.86 2.12
CA CYS A 20 -4.08 10.42 2.24
C CYS A 20 -2.93 9.75 3.00
N ASN A 21 -3.15 8.50 3.42
CA ASN A 21 -2.08 7.67 3.97
C ASN A 21 -1.16 7.20 2.85
N ILE A 22 0.14 7.32 3.08
CA ILE A 22 1.19 6.75 2.24
C ILE A 22 1.99 5.75 3.04
N GLY A 23 2.59 4.78 2.34
CA GLY A 23 3.44 3.78 2.97
C GLY A 23 4.56 3.33 2.05
N MET A 24 5.63 2.87 2.68
CA MET A 24 6.71 2.16 2.02
C MET A 24 6.55 0.68 2.33
N SER A 25 6.67 -0.15 1.29
CA SER A 25 6.31 -1.56 1.37
C SER A 25 7.34 -2.42 0.64
N MET A 26 7.58 -3.60 1.19
CA MET A 26 8.31 -4.66 0.51
C MET A 26 7.27 -5.62 -0.07
N ILE A 27 7.12 -5.63 -1.39
CA ILE A 27 6.14 -6.48 -2.11
C ILE A 27 6.82 -7.29 -3.21
N LEU A 28 6.16 -8.38 -3.65
CA LEU A 28 6.63 -9.23 -4.74
C LEU A 28 6.79 -8.44 -6.04
N LYS A 29 7.86 -8.73 -6.78
CA LYS A 29 8.20 -8.06 -8.06
C LYS A 29 7.06 -8.07 -9.08
N THR A 30 6.23 -9.11 -9.06
CA THR A 30 5.06 -9.28 -9.93
C THR A 30 3.97 -8.20 -9.73
N HIS A 31 4.07 -7.39 -8.67
CA HIS A 31 3.08 -6.37 -8.31
C HIS A 31 3.70 -4.96 -8.21
N TRP A 32 4.87 -4.73 -8.83
CA TRP A 32 5.58 -3.45 -8.75
C TRP A 32 5.07 -2.39 -9.74
N ASP A 33 4.26 -2.79 -10.71
CA ASP A 33 3.79 -1.86 -11.74
C ASP A 33 2.97 -0.73 -11.13
N TYR A 34 3.28 0.50 -11.49
CA TYR A 34 2.55 1.67 -11.00
C TYR A 34 1.09 1.60 -11.41
N GLY A 35 0.19 1.98 -10.50
CA GLY A 35 -1.25 1.83 -10.71
C GLY A 35 -1.80 0.47 -10.29
N THR A 36 -0.95 -0.51 -9.93
CA THR A 36 -1.43 -1.80 -9.41
C THR A 36 -2.26 -1.58 -8.15
N ALA A 37 -3.51 -2.03 -8.20
CA ALA A 37 -4.43 -1.99 -7.07
C ALA A 37 -4.10 -3.12 -6.09
N LEU A 38 -4.04 -2.78 -4.80
CA LEU A 38 -3.76 -3.71 -3.71
C LEU A 38 -4.74 -3.48 -2.57
N LEU A 39 -4.93 -4.51 -1.75
CA LEU A 39 -5.65 -4.42 -0.49
C LEU A 39 -4.63 -4.37 0.65
N VAL A 40 -4.78 -3.37 1.52
CA VAL A 40 -3.92 -3.17 2.70
C VAL A 40 -4.72 -3.47 3.95
N HIS A 41 -4.26 -4.45 4.71
CA HIS A 41 -4.75 -4.71 6.06
C HIS A 41 -4.07 -3.73 7.03
N THR A 42 -4.86 -2.89 7.69
CA THR A 42 -4.35 -1.95 8.71
C THR A 42 -4.50 -2.50 10.13
N PRO A 43 -3.70 -2.03 11.10
CA PRO A 43 -3.74 -2.55 12.49
C PRO A 43 -5.09 -2.36 13.21
N ASP A 44 -5.93 -1.45 12.72
CA ASP A 44 -7.32 -1.27 13.17
C ASP A 44 -8.27 -2.39 12.70
N GLY A 45 -7.76 -3.40 11.98
CA GLY A 45 -8.53 -4.50 11.43
C GLY A 45 -9.29 -4.15 10.15
N ILE A 46 -9.12 -2.95 9.62
CA ILE A 46 -9.78 -2.49 8.40
C ILE A 46 -8.93 -2.86 7.18
N VAL A 47 -9.59 -3.28 6.09
CA VAL A 47 -8.95 -3.45 4.79
C VAL A 47 -9.21 -2.21 3.95
N ARG A 48 -8.15 -1.61 3.40
CA ARG A 48 -8.20 -0.37 2.63
C ARG A 48 -7.66 -0.60 1.22
N ASP A 49 -8.26 0.06 0.23
CA ASP A 49 -7.72 0.08 -1.12
C ASP A 49 -6.42 0.89 -1.17
N ALA A 50 -5.46 0.41 -1.95
CA ALA A 50 -4.17 1.06 -2.17
C ALA A 50 -3.75 0.95 -3.62
N ILE A 51 -2.88 1.87 -4.05
CA ILE A 51 -2.31 1.90 -5.39
C ILE A 51 -0.79 1.99 -5.28
N VAL A 52 -0.08 1.16 -6.04
CA VAL A 52 1.38 1.26 -6.15
C VAL A 52 1.74 2.57 -6.85
N SER A 53 2.46 3.44 -6.13
CA SER A 53 2.88 4.75 -6.62
C SER A 53 4.37 4.78 -6.97
N LYS A 54 4.74 5.71 -7.85
CA LYS A 54 6.13 6.09 -8.08
C LYS A 54 6.68 6.84 -6.87
N LEU A 55 7.99 6.70 -6.66
CA LEU A 55 8.77 7.50 -5.71
C LEU A 55 9.61 8.54 -6.47
N PRO A 56 9.83 9.75 -5.91
CA PRO A 56 9.22 10.26 -4.67
C PRO A 56 7.74 10.61 -4.85
N PHE A 57 7.00 10.60 -3.74
CA PHE A 57 5.60 11.02 -3.66
C PHE A 57 5.44 12.54 -3.85
#